data_AF-A0A1I2TDH5-F1
#
_entry.id   AF-A0A1I2TDH5-F1
#
_cell.length_a   1.000
_cell.length_b   1.000
_cell.length_c   1.000
_cell.angle_alpha   90.00
_cell.angle_beta   90.00
_cell.angle_gamma   90.00
#
_symmetry.space_group_name_H-M   'P 1'
#
loop_
_entity.id
_entity.type
_entity.pdbx_description
1 polymer ?
#
loop_
_entity_poly.entity_id
_entity_poly.type
_entity_poly.pdbx_seq_one_letter_code
_entity_poly.pdbx_strand_id
1 'polypeptide(L)'
;MALRKRVWRIIKENKGRYIGIVILILLGSFYFIAATGVANNLEKLVVGFAKEYRQEDLTFSTDKPIEDIAALEGESGALIEAYRQYDVKLPNGELRLLNPSSKINIPAVLSGRVLENPGDILLDPYFCQTQGLNIGGQIELLH
;
A
#
# COMPACT_ATOMS: atom_id res chain seq x y z
N MET A 1 43.43 36.40 11.11
CA MET A 1 43.63 35.21 11.99
C MET A 1 43.16 35.38 13.44
N ALA A 2 43.17 36.58 14.03
CA ALA A 2 42.77 36.79 15.43
C ALA A 2 41.27 36.51 15.71
N LEU A 3 40.37 36.88 14.77
CA LEU A 3 38.93 36.67 14.92
C LEU A 3 38.55 35.18 15.10
N ARG A 4 39.10 34.30 14.26
CA ARG A 4 38.85 32.84 14.32
C ARG A 4 39.30 32.23 15.64
N LYS A 5 40.47 32.63 16.15
CA LYS A 5 40.98 32.19 17.46
C LYS A 5 40.08 32.69 18.60
N ARG A 6 39.58 33.93 18.51
CA ARG A 6 38.66 34.51 19.49
C ARG A 6 37.33 33.78 19.56
N VAL A 7 36.73 33.44 18.41
CA VAL A 7 35.48 32.67 18.32
C VAL A 7 35.64 31.29 18.97
N TRP A 8 36.71 30.57 18.67
CA TRP A 8 36.98 29.27 19.28
C TRP A 8 37.19 29.32 20.79
N ARG A 9 37.78 30.41 21.30
CA ARG A 9 37.95 30.62 22.74
C ARG A 9 36.59 30.82 23.43
N ILE A 10 35.72 31.64 22.86
CA ILE A 10 34.36 31.89 23.37
C ILE A 10 33.53 30.60 23.41
N ILE A 11 33.63 29.76 22.37
CA ILE A 11 32.96 28.45 22.33
C ILE A 11 33.48 27.52 23.43
N LYS A 12 34.80 27.48 23.64
CA LYS A 12 35.43 26.70 24.72
C LYS A 12 35.12 27.22 26.12
N GLU A 13 34.86 28.50 26.29
CA GLU A 13 34.46 29.10 27.58
C GLU A 13 32.99 28.77 27.91
N ASN A 14 32.11 28.68 26.90
CA ASN A 14 30.67 28.45 27.06
C ASN A 14 30.19 27.09 26.52
N LYS A 15 30.94 26.01 26.81
CA LYS A 15 30.74 24.70 26.17
C LYS A 15 29.31 24.18 26.25
N GLY A 16 28.66 24.25 27.42
CA GLY A 16 27.30 23.73 27.62
C GLY A 16 26.27 24.40 26.70
N ARG A 17 26.32 25.73 26.56
CA ARG A 17 25.42 26.48 25.68
C ARG A 17 25.60 26.09 24.21
N TYR A 18 26.84 26.01 23.75
CA TYR A 18 27.12 25.66 22.36
C TYR A 18 26.84 24.18 22.05
N ILE A 19 27.07 23.27 23.00
CA ILE A 19 26.64 21.87 22.88
C ILE A 19 25.11 21.78 22.75
N GLY A 20 24.36 22.50 23.60
CA GLY A 20 22.91 22.56 23.50
C GLY A 20 22.42 23.09 22.15
N ILE A 21 23.06 24.15 21.62
CA ILE A 21 22.76 24.68 20.28
C ILE A 21 23.03 23.63 19.20
N VAL A 22 24.17 22.94 19.26
CA VAL A 22 24.50 21.88 18.28
C VAL A 22 23.49 20.74 18.35
N ILE A 23 23.12 20.29 19.55
CA ILE A 23 22.11 19.24 19.73
C ILE A 23 20.77 19.67 19.16
N LEU A 24 20.32 20.91 19.42
CA LEU A 24 19.06 21.42 18.87
C LEU A 24 19.09 21.50 17.33
N ILE A 25 20.21 21.93 16.74
CA ILE A 25 20.38 21.95 15.28
C ILE A 25 20.33 20.54 14.71
N LEU A 26 21.02 19.59 15.35
CA LEU A 26 21.02 18.18 14.92
C LEU A 26 19.62 17.56 15.04
N LEU A 27 18.91 17.80 16.15
CA LEU A 27 17.55 17.32 16.34
C LEU A 27 16.59 17.89 15.30
N GLY A 28 16.64 19.19 15.03
CA GLY A 28 15.81 19.83 14.03
C GLY A 28 16.09 19.29 12.62
N SER A 29 17.37 19.13 12.27
CA SER A 29 17.79 18.59 10.98
C SER A 29 17.39 17.12 10.82
N PHE A 30 17.61 16.32 11.86
CA PHE A 30 17.22 14.91 11.89
C PHE A 30 15.71 14.76 11.75
N TYR A 31 14.94 15.52 12.51
CA TYR A 31 13.48 15.51 12.42
C TYR A 31 12.99 15.85 11.02
N PHE A 32 13.55 16.90 10.41
CA PHE A 32 13.18 17.30 9.06
C PHE A 32 13.49 16.21 8.03
N ILE A 33 14.68 15.62 8.09
CA ILE A 33 15.10 14.54 7.17
C ILE A 33 14.24 13.30 7.38
N ALA A 34 13.96 12.92 8.63
CA ALA A 34 13.12 11.77 8.94
C ALA A 34 11.68 11.98 8.46
N ALA A 35 11.09 13.13 8.75
CA ALA A 35 9.72 13.45 8.34
C ALA A 35 9.56 13.47 6.82
N THR A 36 10.49 14.12 6.10
CA THR A 36 10.47 14.16 4.63
C THR A 36 10.74 12.78 4.02
N GLY A 37 11.64 11.99 4.61
CA GLY A 37 11.89 10.61 4.20
C GLY A 37 10.66 9.71 4.34
N VAL A 38 9.97 9.80 5.48
CA VAL A 38 8.72 9.05 5.73
C VAL A 38 7.62 9.48 4.76
N ALA A 39 7.43 10.80 4.56
CA ALA A 39 6.42 11.31 3.65
C ALA A 39 6.63 10.81 2.21
N ASN A 40 7.85 10.88 1.69
CA ASN A 40 8.17 10.41 0.35
C ASN A 40 7.99 8.89 0.18
N ASN A 41 8.33 8.12 1.21
CA ASN A 41 8.11 6.67 1.19
C ASN A 41 6.62 6.34 1.23
N LEU A 42 5.84 7.02 2.08
CA LEU A 42 4.40 6.81 2.15
C LEU A 42 3.70 7.18 0.84
N GLU A 43 4.11 8.27 0.21
CA GLU A 43 3.61 8.64 -1.12
C GLU A 43 3.87 7.54 -2.15
N LYS A 44 5.10 7.03 -2.22
CA LYS A 44 5.43 5.91 -3.13
C LYS A 44 4.64 4.64 -2.81
N LEU A 45 4.46 4.33 -1.52
CA LEU A 45 3.72 3.13 -1.09
C LEU A 45 2.23 3.25 -1.39
N VAL A 46 1.61 4.40 -1.19
CA VAL A 46 0.16 4.56 -1.38
C VAL A 46 -0.16 4.90 -2.82
N VAL A 47 0.40 6.00 -3.34
CA VAL A 47 0.08 6.51 -4.68
C VAL A 47 0.74 5.64 -5.75
N GLY A 48 1.97 5.18 -5.53
CA GLY A 48 2.66 4.30 -6.46
C GLY A 48 1.94 2.97 -6.61
N PHE A 49 1.58 2.33 -5.49
CA PHE A 49 0.82 1.08 -5.51
C PHE A 49 -0.54 1.23 -6.18
N ALA A 50 -1.32 2.27 -5.81
CA ALA A 50 -2.62 2.51 -6.41
C ALA A 50 -2.53 2.67 -7.94
N LYS A 51 -1.50 3.37 -8.44
CA LYS A 51 -1.27 3.55 -9.88
C LYS A 51 -0.78 2.28 -10.58
N GLU A 52 0.19 1.59 -9.99
CA GLU A 52 0.82 0.39 -10.57
C GLU A 52 -0.20 -0.75 -10.71
N TYR A 53 -1.05 -0.93 -9.71
CA TYR A 53 -2.07 -1.98 -9.67
C TYR A 53 -3.46 -1.51 -10.11
N ARG A 54 -3.56 -0.27 -10.62
CA ARG A 54 -4.80 0.35 -11.10
C ARG A 54 -5.95 0.19 -10.12
N GLN A 55 -5.71 0.57 -8.87
CA GLN A 55 -6.71 0.54 -7.81
C GLN A 55 -7.95 1.34 -8.22
N GLU A 56 -9.12 0.79 -7.92
CA GLU A 56 -10.40 1.42 -8.21
C GLU A 56 -10.58 2.74 -7.45
N ASP A 57 -11.15 3.73 -8.14
CA ASP A 57 -11.60 4.98 -7.52
C ASP A 57 -13.05 4.90 -7.02
N LEU A 58 -13.88 4.08 -7.69
CA LEU A 58 -15.31 3.96 -7.40
C LEU A 58 -15.83 2.55 -7.70
N THR A 59 -16.64 2.05 -6.78
CA THR A 59 -17.32 0.76 -6.88
C THR A 59 -18.83 0.97 -6.80
N PHE A 60 -19.59 0.31 -7.66
CA PHE A 60 -21.04 0.34 -7.63
C PHE A 60 -21.62 -1.00 -8.06
N SER A 61 -22.87 -1.23 -7.66
CA SER A 61 -23.64 -2.41 -8.03
C SER A 61 -24.87 -1.99 -8.83
N THR A 62 -25.31 -2.85 -9.74
CA THR A 62 -26.50 -2.64 -10.56
C THR A 62 -27.47 -3.81 -10.37
N ASP A 63 -28.78 -3.52 -10.44
CA ASP A 63 -29.81 -4.56 -10.36
C ASP A 63 -29.81 -5.50 -11.57
N LYS A 64 -29.31 -5.01 -12.72
CA LYS A 64 -29.15 -5.76 -13.96
C LYS A 64 -27.73 -5.55 -14.52
N PRO A 65 -27.16 -6.54 -15.21
CA PRO A 65 -25.87 -6.38 -15.88
C PRO A 65 -25.89 -5.21 -16.87
N ILE A 66 -24.79 -4.46 -16.94
CA ILE A 66 -24.60 -3.42 -17.96
C ILE A 66 -24.26 -4.12 -19.28
N GLU A 67 -25.10 -3.92 -20.29
CA GLU A 67 -24.93 -4.59 -21.58
C GLU A 67 -23.79 -4.00 -22.41
N ASP A 68 -23.62 -2.68 -22.39
CA ASP A 68 -22.61 -1.96 -23.18
C ASP A 68 -21.68 -1.13 -22.29
N ILE A 69 -20.71 -1.81 -21.67
CA ILE A 69 -19.67 -1.16 -20.86
C ILE A 69 -18.79 -0.25 -21.73
N ALA A 70 -18.54 -0.62 -23.00
CA ALA A 70 -17.65 0.13 -23.88
C ALA A 70 -18.23 1.50 -24.26
N ALA A 71 -19.55 1.59 -24.51
CA ALA A 71 -20.22 2.87 -24.69
C ALA A 71 -20.09 3.76 -23.45
N LEU A 72 -20.28 3.20 -22.25
CA LEU A 72 -20.17 3.94 -21.00
C LEU A 72 -18.72 4.40 -20.73
N GLU A 73 -17.72 3.56 -21.00
CA GLU A 73 -16.30 3.95 -20.98
C GLU A 73 -16.05 5.12 -21.95
N GLY A 74 -16.63 5.08 -23.17
CA GLY A 74 -16.50 6.12 -24.18
C GLY A 74 -17.14 7.47 -23.80
N GLU A 75 -18.30 7.44 -23.14
CA GLU A 75 -19.00 8.66 -22.70
C GLU A 75 -18.38 9.28 -21.45
N SER A 76 -17.93 8.45 -20.51
CA SER A 76 -17.38 8.91 -19.22
C SER A 76 -15.88 9.17 -19.24
N GLY A 77 -15.15 8.55 -20.18
CA GLY A 77 -13.68 8.51 -20.16
C GLY A 77 -13.10 7.65 -19.03
N ALA A 78 -13.94 6.89 -18.31
CA ALA A 78 -13.49 5.98 -17.25
C ALA A 78 -13.08 4.62 -17.81
N LEU A 79 -12.22 3.90 -17.08
CA LEU A 79 -12.04 2.47 -17.25
C LEU A 79 -13.06 1.76 -16.36
N ILE A 80 -13.76 0.77 -16.90
CA ILE A 80 -14.82 0.04 -16.20
C ILE A 80 -14.60 -1.46 -16.38
N GLU A 81 -14.56 -2.19 -15.27
CA GLU A 81 -14.46 -3.65 -15.25
C GLU A 81 -15.57 -4.22 -14.37
N ALA A 82 -16.40 -5.07 -14.95
CA ALA A 82 -17.40 -5.81 -14.20
C ALA A 82 -16.72 -6.96 -13.44
N TYR A 83 -16.99 -7.06 -12.15
CA TYR A 83 -16.53 -8.17 -11.33
C TYR A 83 -17.71 -8.79 -10.57
N ARG A 84 -17.49 -9.99 -10.05
CA ARG A 84 -18.40 -10.77 -9.24
C ARG A 84 -17.76 -10.99 -7.89
N GLN A 85 -18.58 -10.88 -6.85
CA GLN A 85 -18.20 -11.22 -5.50
C GLN A 85 -19.08 -12.35 -4.98
N TYR A 86 -18.48 -13.25 -4.20
CA TYR A 86 -19.20 -14.31 -3.51
C TYR A 86 -18.63 -14.50 -2.11
N ASP A 87 -19.49 -14.38 -1.10
CA ASP A 87 -19.08 -14.47 0.30
C ASP A 87 -19.24 -15.91 0.80
N VAL A 88 -18.15 -16.50 1.29
CA VAL A 88 -18.10 -17.85 1.86
C VAL A 88 -17.88 -17.77 3.36
N LYS A 89 -18.79 -18.36 4.14
CA LYS A 89 -18.60 -18.49 5.58
C LYS A 89 -17.63 -19.62 5.89
N LEU A 90 -16.63 -19.32 6.69
CA LEU A 90 -15.66 -20.27 7.22
C LEU A 90 -15.86 -20.40 8.74
N PRO A 91 -15.40 -21.49 9.38
CA PRO A 91 -15.53 -21.66 10.83
C PRO A 91 -14.94 -20.49 11.65
N ASN A 92 -13.86 -19.88 11.14
CA ASN A 92 -13.09 -18.84 11.83
C ASN A 92 -13.06 -17.50 11.06
N GLY A 93 -14.07 -17.22 10.23
CA GLY A 93 -14.15 -15.96 9.49
C GLY A 93 -15.06 -16.02 8.27
N GLU A 94 -14.96 -15.01 7.42
CA GLU A 94 -15.66 -14.94 6.15
C GLU A 94 -14.65 -14.64 5.06
N LEU A 95 -14.74 -15.36 3.95
CA LEU A 95 -13.89 -15.18 2.79
C LEU A 95 -14.72 -14.62 1.65
N ARG A 96 -14.42 -13.39 1.24
CA ARG A 96 -14.99 -12.78 0.04
C ARG A 96 -14.16 -13.16 -1.17
N LEU A 97 -14.75 -13.97 -2.05
CA LEU A 97 -14.15 -14.34 -3.32
C LEU A 97 -14.46 -13.29 -4.36
N LEU A 98 -13.43 -12.90 -5.10
CA LEU A 98 -13.53 -12.02 -6.26
C LEU A 98 -13.08 -12.81 -7.48
N ASN A 99 -13.76 -12.63 -8.62
CA ASN A 99 -13.22 -13.16 -9.86
C ASN A 99 -11.93 -12.40 -10.23
N PRO A 100 -11.03 -13.04 -11.01
CA PRO A 100 -9.81 -12.38 -11.47
C PRO A 100 -10.13 -11.12 -12.27
N SER A 101 -9.40 -10.05 -11.98
CA SER A 101 -9.45 -8.77 -12.67
C SER A 101 -8.26 -8.59 -13.62
N SER A 102 -8.45 -7.77 -14.65
CA SER A 102 -7.49 -7.59 -15.74
C SER A 102 -7.27 -6.13 -16.15
N LYS A 103 -8.24 -5.25 -15.89
CA LYS A 103 -8.18 -3.83 -16.23
C LYS A 103 -7.96 -2.94 -15.00
N ILE A 104 -8.60 -3.26 -13.88
CA ILE A 104 -8.67 -2.48 -12.63
C ILE A 104 -8.46 -3.44 -11.45
N ASN A 105 -7.92 -2.96 -10.32
CA ASN A 105 -7.63 -3.78 -9.14
C ASN A 105 -6.78 -5.02 -9.48
N ILE A 106 -5.74 -4.85 -10.28
CA ILE A 106 -4.87 -5.94 -10.70
C ILE A 106 -4.15 -6.46 -9.45
N PRO A 107 -4.23 -7.75 -9.10
CA PRO A 107 -3.65 -8.24 -7.85
C PRO A 107 -2.12 -8.24 -7.89
N ALA A 108 -1.51 -7.78 -6.79
CA ALA A 108 -0.07 -7.90 -6.55
C ALA A 108 0.24 -9.29 -5.97
N VAL A 109 0.94 -10.13 -6.73
CA VAL A 109 1.38 -11.46 -6.24
C VAL A 109 2.67 -11.30 -5.44
N LEU A 110 2.56 -11.31 -4.10
CA LEU A 110 3.72 -11.15 -3.22
C LEU A 110 4.55 -12.42 -3.08
N SER A 111 3.91 -13.58 -3.15
CA SER A 111 4.50 -14.91 -2.98
C SER A 111 3.70 -15.95 -3.75
N GLY A 112 4.36 -17.01 -4.22
CA GLY A 112 3.73 -18.06 -5.00
C GLY A 112 3.69 -17.74 -6.49
N ARG A 113 2.60 -18.10 -7.16
CA ARG A 113 2.40 -17.91 -8.60
C ARG A 113 1.06 -17.24 -8.88
N VAL A 114 0.94 -16.65 -10.05
CA VAL A 114 -0.33 -16.12 -10.56
C VAL A 114 -1.33 -17.26 -10.80
N LEU A 115 -2.61 -16.92 -10.94
CA LEU A 115 -3.68 -17.87 -11.27
C LEU A 115 -3.43 -18.50 -12.64
N GLU A 116 -3.17 -19.81 -12.67
CA GLU A 116 -2.86 -20.56 -13.91
C GLU A 116 -3.84 -21.71 -14.15
N ASN A 117 -4.29 -22.35 -13.07
CA ASN A 117 -5.14 -23.53 -13.11
C ASN A 117 -6.54 -23.24 -12.54
N PRO A 118 -7.59 -23.95 -13.01
CA PRO A 118 -8.89 -23.91 -12.37
C PRO A 118 -8.80 -24.28 -10.88
N GLY A 119 -9.41 -23.47 -10.02
CA GLY A 119 -9.37 -23.64 -8.57
C GLY A 119 -8.19 -22.98 -7.87
N ASP A 120 -7.22 -22.42 -8.61
CA ASP A 120 -6.22 -21.54 -8.01
C ASP A 120 -6.92 -20.32 -7.41
N ILE A 121 -6.42 -19.87 -6.25
CA ILE A 121 -6.92 -18.68 -5.55
C ILE A 121 -5.74 -17.86 -5.04
N LEU A 122 -5.83 -16.55 -5.19
CA LEU A 122 -4.96 -15.61 -4.49
C LEU A 122 -5.66 -15.19 -3.20
N LEU A 123 -4.94 -15.28 -2.08
CA LEU A 123 -5.44 -14.92 -0.76
C LEU A 123 -4.63 -13.77 -0.19
N ASP A 124 -5.31 -12.92 0.55
CA ASP A 124 -4.66 -11.86 1.32
C ASP A 124 -3.60 -12.48 2.28
N PRO A 125 -2.36 -11.95 2.32
CA PRO A 125 -1.30 -12.52 3.15
C PRO A 125 -1.64 -12.56 4.63
N TYR A 126 -2.40 -11.58 5.14
CA TYR A 126 -2.81 -11.54 6.53
C TYR A 126 -3.92 -12.59 6.80
N PHE A 127 -4.86 -12.76 5.87
CA PHE A 127 -5.82 -13.86 5.92
C PHE A 127 -5.11 -15.23 5.96
N CYS A 128 -4.13 -15.47 5.08
CA CYS A 128 -3.34 -16.70 5.12
C CYS A 128 -2.65 -16.93 6.47
N GLN A 129 -2.00 -15.90 7.02
CA GLN A 129 -1.29 -16.01 8.30
C GLN A 129 -2.25 -16.29 9.46
N THR A 130 -3.37 -15.58 9.53
CA THR A 130 -4.36 -15.73 10.61
C THR A 130 -5.07 -17.08 10.59
N GLN A 131 -5.30 -17.65 9.39
CA GLN A 131 -5.93 -18.95 9.23
C GLN A 131 -4.92 -20.12 9.19
N GLY A 132 -3.61 -19.83 9.28
CA GLY A 132 -2.56 -20.85 9.22
C GLY A 132 -2.47 -21.56 7.87
N LEU A 133 -2.85 -20.88 6.79
CA LEU A 133 -2.82 -21.42 5.42
C LEU A 133 -1.43 -21.25 4.82
N ASN A 134 -1.00 -22.26 4.06
CA ASN A 134 0.28 -22.28 3.37
C ASN A 134 0.10 -22.19 1.86
N ILE A 135 1.06 -21.56 1.17
CA ILE A 135 1.10 -21.49 -0.29
C ILE A 135 1.21 -22.91 -0.87
N GLY A 136 0.42 -23.20 -1.90
CA GLY A 136 0.32 -24.54 -2.49
C GLY A 136 -0.56 -25.51 -1.69
N GLY A 137 -1.14 -25.06 -0.57
CA GLY A 137 -2.17 -25.80 0.15
C GLY A 137 -3.52 -25.76 -0.55
N GLN A 138 -4.51 -26.41 0.06
CA GLN A 138 -5.89 -26.44 -0.39
C GLN A 138 -6.80 -25.91 0.71
N ILE A 139 -7.88 -25.26 0.31
CA ILE A 139 -8.96 -24.83 1.18
C ILE A 139 -10.27 -25.36 0.62
N GLU A 140 -11.06 -26.01 1.47
CA GLU A 140 -12.42 -26.42 1.11
C GLU A 140 -13.39 -25.30 1.47
N LEU A 141 -14.15 -24.86 0.48
CA LEU A 141 -15.19 -23.86 0.63
C LEU A 141 -16.51 -24.60 0.79
N LEU A 142 -17.02 -24.65 2.02
CA LEU A 142 -18.31 -25.27 2.32
C LEU A 142 -19.43 -24.44 1.69
N HIS A 143 -20.36 -25.13 1.02
CA HIS A 143 -21.46 -24.54 0.28
C HIS A 143 -22.74 -24.43 1.11
#